data_AF-A0A529VKT8-F1
#
_entry.id   AF-A0A529VKT8-F1
#
_cell.length_a   1.000
_cell.length_b   1.000
_cell.length_c   1.000
_cell.angle_alpha   90.00
_cell.angle_beta   90.00
_cell.angle_gamma   90.00
#
_symmetry.space_group_name_H-M   'P 1'
#
loop_
_entity.id
_entity.type
_entity.pdbx_description
1 polymer ?
#
loop_
_entity_poly.entity_id
_entity_poly.type
_entity_poly.pdbx_seq_one_letter_code
_entity_poly.pdbx_strand_id
1 'polypeptide(L)'
;WRMGANGGGMRSAPDFAQQRSGRAGYYNRMRDPFNLFGGGPREARERKAKPLEAKALETLGLDTKATGKDIKARYKELVKRHHPDANGGDRGSEDRFRDVLQAYRVLKQAGLC
;
A
#
# COMPACT_ATOMS: atom_id res chain seq x y z
N TRP A 1 -37.07 16.67 -54.07
CA TRP A 1 -35.81 17.39 -54.38
C TRP A 1 -34.94 17.38 -53.13
N ARG A 2 -33.62 17.16 -53.33
CA ARG A 2 -32.47 17.17 -52.39
C ARG A 2 -32.43 16.12 -51.27
N MET A 3 -31.76 15.01 -51.58
CA MET A 3 -30.83 14.33 -50.67
C MET A 3 -29.56 15.21 -50.55
N GLY A 4 -29.20 15.59 -49.33
CA GLY A 4 -27.96 16.29 -49.02
C GLY A 4 -26.94 15.31 -48.46
N ALA A 5 -25.93 15.00 -49.25
CA ALA A 5 -24.73 14.30 -48.81
C ALA A 5 -23.80 15.27 -48.05
N ASN A 6 -23.39 14.87 -46.85
CA ASN A 6 -22.16 15.31 -46.18
C ASN A 6 -21.47 14.00 -45.77
N GLY A 7 -20.29 13.59 -46.24
CA GLY A 7 -19.16 14.41 -46.65
C GLY A 7 -18.14 14.44 -45.51
N GLY A 8 -17.25 13.45 -45.46
CA GLY A 8 -15.91 13.59 -44.87
C GLY A 8 -15.72 13.20 -43.41
N GLY A 9 -14.78 12.29 -43.17
CA GLY A 9 -14.05 12.22 -41.91
C GLY A 9 -14.15 10.89 -41.17
N MET A 10 -13.57 9.84 -41.74
CA MET A 10 -13.11 8.68 -40.99
C MET A 10 -12.14 9.18 -39.90
N ARG A 11 -12.64 9.35 -38.67
CA ARG A 11 -11.78 9.63 -37.52
C ARG A 11 -11.08 8.32 -37.20
N SER A 12 -9.85 8.19 -37.70
CA SER A 12 -8.91 7.15 -37.29
C SER A 12 -8.74 7.27 -35.78
N ALA A 13 -9.40 6.40 -35.01
CA ALA A 13 -9.03 6.20 -33.63
C ALA A 13 -7.60 5.59 -33.63
N PRO A 14 -6.66 6.06 -32.80
CA PRO A 14 -5.49 5.25 -32.53
C PRO A 14 -6.00 4.01 -31.80
N ASP A 15 -5.90 2.87 -32.47
CA ASP A 15 -5.95 1.56 -31.84
C ASP A 15 -4.82 1.56 -30.80
N PHE A 16 -5.15 1.90 -29.56
CA PHE A 16 -4.28 1.60 -28.45
C PHE A 16 -4.27 0.09 -28.35
N ALA A 17 -3.33 -0.51 -29.08
CA ALA A 17 -2.96 -1.89 -28.95
C ALA A 17 -2.63 -2.11 -27.46
N GLN A 18 -3.63 -2.56 -26.71
CA GLN A 18 -3.43 -3.14 -25.41
C GLN A 18 -2.82 -4.51 -25.68
N GLN A 19 -1.55 -4.51 -26.10
CA GLN A 19 -0.63 -5.60 -25.82
C GLN A 19 -0.52 -5.72 -24.30
N ARG A 20 -1.59 -6.20 -23.67
CA ARG A 20 -1.46 -7.02 -22.49
C ARG A 20 -1.08 -8.38 -23.04
N SER A 21 0.21 -8.54 -23.34
CA SER A 21 0.82 -9.81 -23.71
C SER A 21 0.75 -10.75 -22.50
N GLY A 22 -0.46 -11.19 -22.17
CA GLY A 22 -0.74 -12.20 -21.18
C GLY A 22 -0.33 -13.56 -21.70
N ARG A 23 0.97 -13.81 -21.83
CA ARG A 23 1.56 -15.15 -22.03
C ARG A 23 2.93 -15.31 -21.37
N ALA A 24 3.18 -14.68 -20.21
CA ALA A 24 4.40 -14.90 -19.45
C ALA A 24 4.26 -16.04 -18.42
N GLY A 25 3.76 -17.21 -18.83
CA GLY A 25 3.53 -18.35 -17.92
C GLY A 25 3.77 -19.74 -18.50
N TYR A 26 3.93 -19.87 -19.82
CA TYR A 26 4.04 -21.19 -20.46
C TYR A 26 5.47 -21.77 -20.38
N TYR A 27 6.51 -20.93 -20.29
CA TYR A 27 7.91 -21.39 -20.27
C TYR A 27 8.45 -21.77 -18.88
N ASN A 28 7.73 -21.48 -17.78
CA ASN A 28 8.15 -21.85 -16.42
C ASN A 28 7.78 -23.29 -16.01
N ARG A 29 7.34 -24.14 -16.95
CA ARG A 29 6.98 -25.54 -16.69
C ARG A 29 7.99 -26.55 -17.24
N MET A 30 9.22 -26.13 -17.56
CA MET A 30 10.35 -27.05 -17.57
C MET A 30 10.97 -27.05 -16.18
N ARG A 31 10.75 -28.14 -15.45
CA ARG A 31 11.39 -28.41 -14.17
C ARG A 31 12.89 -28.50 -14.41
N ASP A 32 13.61 -27.43 -14.10
CA ASP A 32 15.07 -27.36 -14.20
C ASP A 32 15.67 -27.90 -12.88
N PRO A 33 16.19 -29.14 -12.83
CA PRO A 33 16.64 -29.78 -11.60
C PRO A 33 17.87 -29.10 -10.97
N PHE A 34 18.53 -28.20 -11.72
CA PHE A 34 19.71 -27.47 -11.29
C PHE A 34 19.51 -25.95 -11.19
N ASN A 35 18.28 -25.45 -11.35
CA ASN A 35 17.97 -24.01 -11.25
C ASN A 35 18.84 -23.11 -12.18
N LEU A 36 19.30 -23.63 -13.33
CA LEU A 36 20.30 -22.96 -14.17
C LEU A 36 19.74 -21.82 -15.02
N PHE A 37 18.47 -21.92 -15.46
CA PHE A 37 17.89 -20.97 -16.43
C PHE A 37 16.66 -20.19 -15.93
N GLY A 38 16.24 -20.33 -14.67
CA GLY A 38 14.95 -19.78 -14.24
C GLY A 38 14.76 -19.60 -12.74
N GLY A 39 15.30 -18.51 -12.21
CA GLY A 39 14.94 -17.98 -10.89
C GLY A 39 15.94 -18.30 -9.79
N GLY A 40 16.96 -17.46 -9.67
CA GLY A 40 17.73 -17.32 -8.42
C GLY A 40 16.79 -17.05 -7.23
N PRO A 41 17.29 -17.10 -5.97
CA PRO A 41 16.47 -16.91 -4.80
C PRO A 41 15.63 -15.66 -5.02
N ARG A 42 14.31 -15.83 -5.06
CA ARG A 42 13.38 -14.72 -5.13
C ARG A 42 13.64 -13.94 -3.85
N GLU A 43 14.50 -12.91 -3.93
CA GLU A 43 14.64 -11.92 -2.87
C GLU A 43 13.22 -11.64 -2.41
N ALA A 44 12.97 -11.89 -1.12
CA ALA A 44 11.65 -11.76 -0.55
C ALA A 44 11.19 -10.37 -0.92
N ARG A 45 10.27 -10.26 -1.90
CA ARG A 45 9.78 -8.98 -2.41
C ARG A 45 9.44 -8.16 -1.18
N GLU A 46 10.29 -7.17 -0.87
CA GLU A 46 10.04 -6.29 0.23
C GLU A 46 8.66 -5.74 -0.05
N ARG A 47 7.69 -6.11 0.78
CA ARG A 47 6.33 -5.64 0.63
C ARG A 47 6.46 -4.15 0.85
N LYS A 48 6.50 -3.39 -0.24
CA LYS A 48 6.53 -1.93 -0.17
C LYS A 48 5.37 -1.56 0.72
N ALA A 49 5.69 -0.96 1.87
CA ALA A 49 4.70 -0.59 2.85
C ALA A 49 3.63 0.21 2.12
N LYS A 50 2.38 -0.20 2.26
CA LYS A 50 1.28 0.50 1.58
C LYS A 50 1.30 1.96 2.05
N PRO A 51 0.91 2.94 1.22
CA PRO A 51 0.98 4.36 1.61
C PRO A 51 0.23 4.68 2.92
N LEU A 52 -0.76 3.86 3.29
CA LEU A 52 -1.48 3.97 4.56
C LEU A 52 -0.65 3.50 5.77
N GLU A 53 0.19 2.48 5.59
CA GLU A 53 1.08 1.96 6.65
C GLU A 53 2.20 2.96 6.94
N ALA A 54 2.77 3.58 5.90
CA ALA A 54 3.78 4.63 6.05
C ALA A 54 3.23 5.83 6.84
N LYS A 55 2.02 6.31 6.50
CA LYS A 55 1.35 7.39 7.25
C LYS A 55 1.05 7.00 8.70
N ALA A 56 0.67 5.75 8.96
CA ALA A 56 0.41 5.27 10.31
C ALA A 56 1.70 5.23 11.17
N LEU A 57 2.83 4.84 10.59
CA LEU A 57 4.13 4.87 11.27
C LEU A 57 4.57 6.31 11.54
N GLU A 58 4.37 7.22 10.58
CA GLU A 58 4.64 8.66 10.75
C GLU A 58 3.81 9.27 11.88
N THR A 59 2.53 8.91 11.98
CA THR A 59 1.63 9.35 13.08
C THR A 59 2.14 8.90 14.45
N LEU A 60 2.78 7.74 14.52
CA LEU A 60 3.41 7.21 15.74
C LEU A 60 4.85 7.73 15.95
N GLY A 61 5.40 8.49 15.01
CA GLY A 61 6.79 8.97 15.04
C GLY A 61 7.82 7.86 14.84
N LEU A 62 7.48 6.81 14.09
CA LEU A 62 8.34 5.65 13.81
C LEU A 62 8.77 5.61 12.35
N ASP A 63 9.94 5.02 12.11
CA ASP A 63 10.45 4.77 10.76
C ASP A 63 9.68 3.61 10.10
N THR A 64 9.66 3.61 8.75
CA THR A 64 9.17 2.50 7.91
C THR A 64 9.78 1.13 8.24
N LYS A 65 10.98 1.10 8.84
CA LYS A 65 11.69 -0.11 9.27
C LYS A 65 11.42 -0.53 10.73
N ALA A 66 10.52 0.15 11.44
CA ALA A 66 10.24 -0.15 12.84
C ALA A 66 9.66 -1.57 13.03
N THR A 67 10.07 -2.25 14.10
CA THR A 67 9.57 -3.60 14.41
C THR A 67 8.24 -3.53 15.15
N GLY A 68 7.47 -4.62 15.13
CA GLY A 68 6.21 -4.72 15.89
C GLY A 68 6.34 -4.50 17.40
N LYS A 69 7.54 -4.71 17.97
CA LYS A 69 7.83 -4.41 19.38
C LYS A 69 7.92 -2.90 19.61
N ASP A 70 8.56 -2.17 18.71
CA ASP A 70 8.72 -0.72 18.77
C ASP A 70 7.37 -0.01 18.61
N ILE A 71 6.53 -0.49 17.70
CA ILE A 71 5.15 -0.01 17.49
C ILE A 71 4.35 -0.11 18.80
N LYS A 72 4.40 -1.26 19.48
CA LYS A 72 3.70 -1.47 20.76
C LYS A 72 4.25 -0.62 21.88
N ALA A 73 5.57 -0.39 21.92
CA ALA A 73 6.20 0.46 22.93
C ALA A 73 5.76 1.92 22.76
N ARG A 74 5.87 2.47 21.54
CA ARG A 74 5.44 3.84 21.23
C ARG A 74 3.96 4.07 21.44
N TYR A 75 3.12 3.12 21.03
CA TYR A 75 1.69 3.19 21.28
C TYR A 75 1.39 3.35 22.79
N LYS A 76 2.02 2.55 23.65
CA LYS A 76 1.83 2.64 25.11
C LYS A 76 2.30 3.99 25.67
N GLU A 77 3.39 4.54 25.16
CA GLU A 77 3.89 5.86 25.57
C GLU A 77 2.91 6.97 25.19
N LEU A 78 2.42 6.98 23.95
CA LEU A 78 1.50 7.99 23.44
C LEU A 78 0.14 7.91 24.13
N VAL A 79 -0.37 6.71 24.40
CA VAL A 79 -1.63 6.50 25.14
C VAL A 79 -1.53 7.08 26.55
N LYS A 80 -0.41 6.87 27.26
CA LYS A 80 -0.22 7.44 28.60
C LYS A 80 -0.15 8.97 28.57
N ARG A 81 0.50 9.54 27.56
CA ARG A 81 0.65 11.00 27.39
C ARG A 81 -0.68 11.68 27.06
N HIS A 82 -1.45 11.09 26.16
CA HIS A 82 -2.72 11.66 25.66
C HIS A 82 -3.96 11.04 26.32
N HIS A 83 -3.80 10.37 27.47
CA HIS A 83 -4.93 9.73 28.14
C HIS A 83 -5.98 10.79 28.56
N PRO A 84 -7.28 10.58 28.26
CA PRO A 84 -8.31 11.58 28.56
C PRO A 84 -8.51 11.80 30.07
N ASP A 85 -8.26 10.77 30.88
CA ASP A 85 -8.34 10.85 32.35
C ASP A 85 -7.26 11.75 32.95
N ALA A 86 -6.04 11.74 32.38
CA ALA A 86 -4.93 12.55 32.86
C ALA A 86 -4.99 14.00 32.35
N ASN A 87 -5.65 14.23 31.22
CA ASN A 87 -5.72 15.54 30.56
C ASN A 87 -7.07 16.25 30.75
N GLY A 88 -7.96 15.72 31.60
CA GLY A 88 -9.19 16.40 32.00
C GLY A 88 -10.14 16.75 30.85
N GLY A 89 -10.10 16.00 29.73
CA GLY A 89 -10.95 16.26 28.57
C GLY A 89 -10.45 17.35 27.60
N ASP A 90 -9.15 17.64 27.57
CA ASP A 90 -8.57 18.51 26.55
C ASP A 90 -8.80 17.95 25.13
N ARG A 91 -9.54 18.71 24.31
CA ARG A 91 -9.92 18.34 22.93
C ARG A 91 -8.70 18.08 22.05
N GLY A 92 -7.59 18.80 22.26
CA GLY A 92 -6.38 18.63 21.45
C GLY A 92 -5.67 17.31 21.72
N SER A 93 -5.72 16.82 22.96
CA SER A 93 -5.17 15.50 23.31
C SER A 93 -6.09 14.37 22.85
N GLU A 94 -7.40 14.61 22.84
CA GLU A 94 -8.38 13.63 22.35
C GLU A 94 -8.22 13.35 20.85
N ASP A 95 -8.03 14.38 20.02
CA ASP A 95 -7.85 14.20 18.58
C ASP A 95 -6.57 13.42 18.26
N ARG A 96 -5.45 13.76 18.93
CA ARG A 96 -4.20 12.97 18.79
C ARG A 96 -4.36 11.53 19.27
N PHE A 97 -5.13 11.31 20.34
CA PHE A 97 -5.40 9.97 20.83
C PHE A 97 -6.18 9.13 19.81
N ARG A 98 -7.18 9.72 19.15
CA ARG A 98 -7.94 9.07 18.07
C ARG A 98 -7.04 8.72 16.88
N ASP A 99 -6.15 9.63 16.48
CA ASP A 99 -5.19 9.39 15.39
C ASP A 99 -4.23 8.24 15.71
N VAL A 100 -3.70 8.20 16.93
CA VAL A 100 -2.81 7.12 17.41
C VAL A 100 -3.54 5.77 17.43
N LEU A 101 -4.80 5.73 17.88
CA LEU A 101 -5.63 4.52 17.84
C LEU A 101 -5.86 4.04 16.41
N GLN A 102 -6.17 4.94 15.48
CA GLN A 102 -6.41 4.60 14.09
C GLN A 102 -5.15 4.08 13.41
N ALA A 103 -4.01 4.73 13.62
CA ALA A 103 -2.71 4.29 13.13
C ALA A 103 -2.38 2.87 13.62
N TYR A 104 -2.54 2.59 14.91
CA TYR A 104 -2.27 1.27 15.47
C TYR A 104 -3.18 0.18 14.87
N ARG A 105 -4.47 0.48 14.64
CA ARG A 105 -5.41 -0.46 13.98
C ARG A 105 -4.96 -0.83 12.57
N VAL A 106 -4.51 0.14 11.78
CA VAL A 106 -4.00 -0.08 10.42
C VAL A 106 -2.77 -0.98 10.43
N LEU A 107 -1.82 -0.72 11.33
CA LEU A 107 -0.59 -1.52 11.45
C LEU A 107 -0.86 -2.96 11.90
N LYS A 108 -1.85 -3.15 12.78
CA LYS A 108 -2.31 -4.48 13.19
C LYS A 108 -2.95 -5.25 12.03
N GLN A 109 -3.76 -4.59 11.19
CA GLN A 109 -4.34 -5.20 10.00
C GLN A 109 -3.29 -5.56 8.95
N ALA A 110 -2.22 -4.77 8.84
CA ALA A 110 -1.09 -5.06 7.96
C ALA A 110 -0.21 -6.22 8.44
N GLY A 111 -0.36 -6.68 9.68
CA GLY A 111 0.45 -7.73 10.28
C GLY A 111 1.86 -7.26 10.68
N LEU A 112 2.05 -5.95 10.84
CA LEU A 112 3.32 -5.35 11.26
C LEU A 112 3.52 -5.42 12.79
N CYS A 113 2.46 -5.67 13.57
CA CYS A 113 2.52 -5.79 15.04
C CYS A 113 1.63 -6.91 15.61
#